data_AF-A0A3G8RBH5-F1
#
_entry.id   AF-A0A3G8RBH5-F1
#
_cell.length_a   1.000
_cell.length_b   1.000
_cell.length_c   1.000
_cell.angle_alpha   90.00
_cell.angle_beta   90.00
_cell.angle_gamma   90.00
#
_symmetry.space_group_name_H-M   'P 1'
#
loop_
_entity.id
_entity.type
_entity.pdbx_description
1 polymer ?
#
loop_
_entity_poly.entity_id
_entity_poly.type
_entity_poly.pdbx_seq_one_letter_code
_entity_poly.pdbx_strand_id
1 'polypeptide(L)'
;MTSGVQAYIDPIFEEIDQRYASEQKRIAEFKTKSVLHEGIHEYLKVTCKSDGLWVDTYEPFDWDHRRPDMDIPGFTEGVTLQQVQDEWMPVFKERIAALYNSEEFSPMFFRYRLEFHLEVVLENKASHFTFSLLNEDKRQHLLATIEQFVEQKLDPASKAIPKEEDDFFLVRHLLDPHLYPIDAQRVNELLNRMDAKVQVSRKREEAWRHQLSRGLMHWAEDEFLAKYADREKNYGLEYTVRPDILPSDIPAPAMEMFLLTAMRVGSTDADARQSYLEIAAQLGSNQAAEWLKSGSGSIPASYTSERVTCQANDILQTLEVQIRSEEEESYREALVYLCDILRKGFTKEYGMKFKSKVKNYLPVPKLAKSALHRFFANALEYPSLHPLLAEYAETVMEEFKWYNDVEPGEKSAMPGTYAVMGLGLKGMEYFPLVSRYMKLVDSEHQSVQDGYAAVFAEAHGLTPDTIPVWARILLAGNDSAKPLKSAGIESAEQAKALVDVLEKLEDYEQEMIVYRIWGGAKKLKNSLKQAVPEVKEILETLIP
;
A
#
# COMPACT_ATOMS: atom_id res chain seq x y z
N MET A 1 -6.81 57.86 -19.43
CA MET A 1 -6.67 57.35 -18.05
C MET A 1 -6.40 55.84 -18.04
N THR A 2 -5.64 55.33 -19.01
CA THR A 2 -5.37 53.90 -19.25
C THR A 2 -3.94 53.49 -18.90
N SER A 3 -3.10 54.41 -18.43
CA SER A 3 -1.66 54.18 -18.20
C SER A 3 -1.31 53.70 -16.78
N GLY A 4 -2.26 53.69 -15.83
CA GLY A 4 -1.98 53.32 -14.43
C GLY A 4 -2.04 51.82 -14.18
N VAL A 5 -3.15 51.17 -14.57
CA VAL A 5 -3.39 49.72 -14.37
C VAL A 5 -2.40 48.88 -15.14
N GLN A 6 -2.12 49.27 -16.39
CA GLN A 6 -1.23 48.53 -17.27
C GLN A 6 0.19 48.41 -16.70
N ALA A 7 0.65 49.41 -15.95
CA ALA A 7 1.98 49.40 -15.32
C ALA A 7 2.14 48.29 -14.26
N TYR A 8 1.06 47.84 -13.64
CA TYR A 8 1.06 46.70 -12.72
C TYR A 8 0.85 45.37 -13.44
N ILE A 9 0.02 45.36 -14.48
CA ILE A 9 -0.36 44.12 -15.16
C ILE A 9 0.72 43.64 -16.13
N ASP A 10 1.40 44.54 -16.85
CA ASP A 10 2.40 44.14 -17.85
C ASP A 10 3.57 43.31 -17.29
N PRO A 11 4.20 43.68 -16.17
CA PRO A 11 5.26 42.87 -15.57
C PRO A 11 4.79 41.46 -15.19
N ILE A 12 3.54 41.33 -14.72
CA ILE A 12 2.95 40.04 -14.38
C ILE A 12 2.82 39.16 -15.62
N PHE A 13 2.31 39.71 -16.72
CA PHE A 13 2.15 38.94 -17.95
C PHE A 13 3.47 38.64 -18.63
N GLU A 14 4.48 39.52 -18.53
CA GLU A 14 5.84 39.20 -18.97
C GLU A 14 6.37 37.96 -18.24
N GLU A 15 6.16 37.87 -16.92
CA GLU A 15 6.57 36.70 -16.14
C GLU A 15 5.76 35.44 -16.49
N ILE A 16 4.45 35.57 -16.70
CA ILE A 16 3.60 34.46 -17.17
C ILE A 16 4.10 33.95 -18.53
N ASP A 17 4.38 34.84 -19.48
CA ASP A 17 4.85 34.47 -20.81
C ASP A 17 6.21 33.76 -20.74
N GLN A 18 7.13 34.24 -19.89
CA GLN A 18 8.42 33.58 -19.65
C GLN A 18 8.24 32.18 -19.05
N ARG A 19 7.41 32.06 -18.00
CA ARG A 19 7.12 30.77 -17.35
C ARG A 19 6.47 29.80 -18.34
N TYR A 20 5.49 30.24 -19.10
CA TYR A 20 4.79 29.41 -20.09
C TYR A 20 5.69 29.02 -21.27
N ALA A 21 6.57 29.90 -21.75
CA ALA A 21 7.55 29.55 -22.76
C ALA A 21 8.53 28.47 -22.28
N SER A 22 8.93 28.52 -21.00
CA SER A 22 9.74 27.46 -20.37
C SER A 22 8.98 26.14 -20.30
N GLU A 23 7.73 26.17 -19.83
CA GLU A 23 6.88 24.98 -19.76
C GLU A 23 6.62 24.38 -21.13
N GLN A 24 6.38 25.20 -22.16
CA GLN A 24 6.14 24.70 -23.52
C GLN A 24 7.34 23.93 -24.07
N LYS A 25 8.56 24.38 -23.78
CA LYS A 25 9.79 23.64 -24.12
C LYS A 25 9.85 22.30 -23.37
N ARG A 26 9.61 22.30 -22.06
CA ARG A 26 9.57 21.09 -21.23
C ARG A 26 8.53 20.09 -21.74
N ILE A 27 7.34 20.56 -22.11
CA ILE A 27 6.24 19.73 -22.63
C ILE A 27 6.58 19.11 -23.99
N ALA A 28 7.37 19.79 -24.82
CA ALA A 28 7.82 19.27 -26.10
C ALA A 28 8.77 18.06 -25.96
N GLU A 29 9.40 17.87 -24.80
CA GLU A 29 10.35 16.76 -24.55
C GLU A 29 9.65 15.43 -24.25
N PHE A 30 8.33 15.42 -23.97
CA PHE A 30 7.59 14.19 -23.69
C PHE A 30 7.48 13.29 -24.93
N LYS A 31 8.16 12.14 -24.89
CA LYS A 31 8.21 11.15 -25.98
C LYS A 31 7.04 10.18 -26.01
N THR A 32 6.51 9.81 -24.84
CA THR A 32 5.43 8.84 -24.70
C THR A 32 4.21 9.55 -24.14
N LYS A 33 3.05 9.38 -24.78
CA LYS A 33 1.80 10.03 -24.39
C LYS A 33 0.68 9.00 -24.42
N SER A 34 -0.11 8.94 -23.36
CA SER A 34 -1.39 8.23 -23.39
C SER A 34 -2.32 8.93 -24.39
N VAL A 35 -3.18 8.14 -25.03
CA VAL A 35 -4.26 8.70 -25.86
C VAL A 35 -5.30 9.44 -25.02
N LEU A 36 -5.34 9.21 -23.71
CA LEU A 36 -6.23 9.88 -22.77
C LEU A 36 -5.64 11.18 -22.21
N HIS A 37 -4.46 11.60 -22.67
CA HIS A 37 -3.82 12.79 -22.13
C HIS A 37 -4.52 14.07 -22.63
N GLU A 38 -5.12 14.83 -21.71
CA GLU A 38 -5.97 15.99 -22.02
C GLU A 38 -5.24 17.35 -21.99
N GLY A 39 -4.05 17.39 -21.40
CA GLY A 39 -3.23 18.59 -21.24
C GLY A 39 -2.50 18.56 -19.89
N ILE A 40 -1.60 19.51 -19.65
CA ILE A 40 -0.74 19.49 -18.46
C ILE A 40 -1.21 20.49 -17.41
N HIS A 41 -1.41 21.73 -17.83
CA HIS A 41 -1.74 22.82 -16.91
C HIS A 41 -3.25 22.99 -16.75
N GLU A 42 -3.70 22.94 -15.51
CA GLU A 42 -5.06 23.28 -15.07
C GLU A 42 -5.07 24.37 -13.98
N TYR A 43 -3.90 24.91 -13.65
CA TYR A 43 -3.69 25.85 -12.56
C TYR A 43 -2.69 26.94 -12.96
N LEU A 44 -3.01 28.19 -12.62
CA LEU A 44 -2.09 29.32 -12.67
C LEU A 44 -2.29 30.19 -11.43
N LYS A 45 -1.25 30.35 -10.61
CA LYS A 45 -1.23 31.31 -9.50
C LYS A 45 -0.24 32.42 -9.76
N VAL A 46 -0.67 33.64 -9.51
CA VAL A 46 0.18 34.82 -9.42
C VAL A 46 0.14 35.32 -7.98
N THR A 47 1.30 35.44 -7.35
CA THR A 47 1.43 36.07 -6.03
C THR A 47 2.14 37.40 -6.17
N CYS A 48 1.52 38.47 -5.67
CA CYS A 48 2.05 39.83 -5.68
C CYS A 48 2.34 40.27 -4.24
N LYS A 49 3.59 40.59 -3.93
CA LYS A 49 4.02 41.16 -2.64
C LYS A 49 4.76 42.46 -2.88
N SER A 50 5.10 43.16 -1.79
CA SER A 50 5.82 44.45 -1.89
C SER A 50 7.21 44.33 -2.53
N ASP A 51 7.81 43.15 -2.51
CA ASP A 51 9.15 42.86 -3.01
C ASP A 51 9.16 42.15 -4.38
N GLY A 52 8.01 41.81 -4.95
CA GLY A 52 7.98 41.25 -6.30
C GLY A 52 6.80 40.33 -6.61
N LEU A 53 7.03 39.48 -7.61
CA LEU A 53 6.04 38.62 -8.24
C LEU A 53 6.50 37.15 -8.23
N TRP A 54 5.55 36.23 -8.05
CA TRP A 54 5.73 34.78 -8.22
C TRP A 54 4.66 34.26 -9.16
N VAL A 55 5.06 33.40 -10.10
CA VAL A 55 4.16 32.72 -11.02
C VAL A 55 4.34 31.21 -10.92
N ASP A 56 3.28 30.55 -10.46
CA ASP A 56 3.23 29.11 -10.22
C ASP A 56 2.21 28.45 -11.16
N THR A 57 2.61 27.35 -11.81
CA THR A 57 1.76 26.56 -12.73
C THR A 57 1.24 25.26 -12.11
N TYR A 58 1.44 25.14 -10.80
CA TYR A 58 0.96 24.11 -9.88
C TYR A 58 0.82 24.73 -8.49
N GLU A 59 0.06 24.09 -7.59
CA GLU A 59 -0.11 24.59 -6.23
C GLU A 59 1.22 24.53 -5.45
N PRO A 60 1.75 25.66 -4.97
CA PRO A 60 3.01 25.70 -4.24
C PRO A 60 2.84 25.10 -2.83
N PHE A 61 3.91 24.51 -2.31
CA PHE A 61 3.92 24.02 -0.93
C PHE A 61 3.88 25.18 0.08
N ASP A 62 3.21 25.00 1.22
CA ASP A 62 3.11 26.00 2.29
C ASP A 62 4.46 26.50 2.86
N TRP A 63 5.53 25.73 2.65
CA TRP A 63 6.89 26.03 3.09
C TRP A 63 7.80 26.53 1.95
N ASP A 64 7.23 26.87 0.79
CA ASP A 64 8.00 27.46 -0.30
C ASP A 64 8.46 28.89 0.08
N HIS A 65 9.78 29.07 0.20
CA HIS A 65 10.44 30.33 0.55
C HIS A 65 11.34 30.83 -0.58
N ARG A 66 11.02 30.49 -1.83
CA ARG A 66 11.80 30.92 -2.99
C ARG A 66 11.73 32.44 -3.19
N ARG A 67 12.82 32.98 -3.74
CA ARG A 67 12.89 34.39 -4.19
C ARG A 67 11.81 34.66 -5.23
N PRO A 68 11.36 35.92 -5.37
CA PRO A 68 10.43 36.29 -6.44
C PRO A 68 11.01 35.90 -7.80
N ASP A 69 10.12 35.49 -8.70
CA ASP A 69 10.48 35.26 -10.10
C ASP A 69 10.90 36.60 -10.76
N MET A 70 10.22 37.69 -10.39
CA MET A 70 10.58 39.06 -10.76
C MET A 70 10.64 39.99 -9.54
N ASP A 71 11.81 40.56 -9.27
CA ASP A 71 12.05 41.53 -8.19
C ASP A 71 11.57 42.93 -8.62
N ILE A 72 10.53 43.42 -7.94
CA ILE A 72 9.97 44.75 -8.20
C ILE A 72 9.72 45.43 -6.84
N PRO A 73 10.68 46.25 -6.36
CA PRO A 73 10.54 46.95 -5.09
C PRO A 73 9.33 47.88 -5.08
N GLY A 74 8.51 47.77 -4.05
CA GLY A 74 7.30 48.57 -3.87
C GLY A 74 6.15 48.17 -4.79
N PHE A 75 6.13 46.95 -5.35
CA PHE A 75 5.15 46.55 -6.36
C PHE A 75 3.69 46.73 -5.91
N THR A 76 3.38 46.41 -4.65
CA THR A 76 2.03 46.58 -4.09
C THR A 76 1.84 47.90 -3.34
N GLU A 77 2.81 48.82 -3.37
CA GLU A 77 2.67 50.13 -2.74
C GLU A 77 1.60 50.98 -3.44
N GLY A 78 0.64 51.50 -2.65
CA GLY A 78 -0.46 52.32 -3.15
C GLY A 78 -1.58 51.53 -3.85
N VAL A 79 -1.45 50.20 -4.00
CA VAL A 79 -2.50 49.34 -4.54
C VAL A 79 -3.61 49.14 -3.49
N THR A 80 -4.86 49.21 -3.91
CA THR A 80 -6.02 48.97 -3.05
C THR A 80 -6.79 47.72 -3.49
N LEU A 81 -7.49 47.06 -2.57
CA LEU A 81 -8.32 45.90 -2.91
C LEU A 81 -9.41 46.22 -3.94
N GLN A 82 -10.01 47.42 -3.84
CA GLN A 82 -10.99 47.92 -4.81
C GLN A 82 -10.38 47.98 -6.21
N GLN A 83 -9.14 48.48 -6.33
CA GLN A 83 -8.43 48.55 -7.60
C GLN A 83 -8.13 47.15 -8.17
N VAL A 84 -7.68 46.20 -7.33
CA VAL A 84 -7.44 44.83 -7.79
C VAL A 84 -8.74 44.19 -8.30
N GLN A 85 -9.82 44.32 -7.54
CA GLN A 85 -11.12 43.74 -7.87
C GLN A 85 -11.75 44.36 -9.14
N ASP A 86 -11.77 45.68 -9.23
CA ASP A 86 -12.55 46.40 -10.25
C ASP A 86 -11.73 46.72 -11.52
N GLU A 87 -10.41 46.83 -11.40
CA GLU A 87 -9.53 47.20 -12.50
C GLU A 87 -8.63 46.06 -12.96
N TRP A 88 -8.03 45.28 -12.06
CA TRP A 88 -7.11 44.20 -12.45
C TRP A 88 -7.83 42.94 -12.90
N MET A 89 -8.77 42.44 -12.10
CA MET A 89 -9.44 41.16 -12.36
C MET A 89 -10.13 41.08 -13.74
N PRO A 90 -10.82 42.11 -14.25
CA PRO A 90 -11.37 42.08 -15.60
C PRO A 90 -10.29 41.90 -16.69
N VAL A 91 -9.16 42.60 -16.55
CA VAL A 91 -8.04 42.52 -17.51
C VAL A 91 -7.35 41.16 -17.43
N PHE A 92 -7.14 40.62 -16.21
CA PHE A 92 -6.64 39.25 -16.04
C PHE A 92 -7.56 38.25 -16.71
N LYS A 93 -8.87 38.33 -16.47
CA LYS A 93 -9.83 37.41 -17.07
C LYS A 93 -9.79 37.44 -18.60
N GLU A 94 -9.72 38.63 -19.20
CA GLU A 94 -9.62 38.79 -20.65
C GLU A 94 -8.31 38.22 -21.21
N ARG A 95 -7.16 38.65 -20.67
CA ARG A 95 -5.85 38.25 -21.19
C ARG A 95 -5.54 36.77 -20.95
N ILE A 96 -5.90 36.22 -19.79
CA ILE A 96 -5.73 34.78 -19.50
C ILE A 96 -6.68 33.97 -20.39
N ALA A 97 -7.91 34.41 -20.65
CA ALA A 97 -8.79 33.74 -21.60
C ALA A 97 -8.25 33.76 -23.03
N ALA A 98 -7.58 34.85 -23.45
CA ALA A 98 -6.91 34.91 -24.74
C ALA A 98 -5.74 33.91 -24.82
N LEU A 99 -4.87 33.85 -23.80
CA LEU A 99 -3.78 32.88 -23.73
C LEU A 99 -4.30 31.44 -23.72
N TYR A 100 -5.33 31.16 -22.92
CA TYR A 100 -5.93 29.84 -22.77
C TYR A 100 -6.51 29.28 -24.08
N ASN A 101 -7.03 30.16 -24.94
CA ASN A 101 -7.58 29.82 -26.25
C ASN A 101 -6.59 30.06 -27.41
N SER A 102 -5.34 30.42 -27.13
CA SER A 102 -4.34 30.71 -28.15
C SER A 102 -3.91 29.44 -28.89
N GLU A 103 -3.72 29.55 -30.21
CA GLU A 103 -3.13 28.50 -31.06
C GLU A 103 -1.60 28.43 -30.94
N GLU A 104 -0.97 29.37 -30.23
CA GLU A 104 0.49 29.41 -30.02
C GLU A 104 0.98 28.24 -29.16
N PHE A 105 0.13 27.77 -28.26
CA PHE A 105 0.44 26.65 -27.39
C PHE A 105 0.08 25.31 -28.03
N SER A 106 0.88 24.29 -27.73
CA SER A 106 0.53 22.92 -28.10
C SER A 106 -0.84 22.57 -27.50
N PRO A 107 -1.67 21.74 -28.18
CA PRO A 107 -2.91 21.22 -27.60
C PRO A 107 -2.73 20.55 -26.23
N MET A 108 -1.51 20.08 -25.95
CA MET A 108 -1.08 19.43 -24.69
C MET A 108 -0.77 20.41 -23.55
N PHE A 109 -0.71 21.71 -23.82
CA PHE A 109 -0.29 22.69 -22.81
C PHE A 109 -1.35 22.84 -21.72
N PHE A 110 -2.53 23.32 -22.11
CA PHE A 110 -3.67 23.46 -21.22
C PHE A 110 -4.60 22.27 -21.27
N ARG A 111 -5.10 21.89 -20.09
CA ARG A 111 -6.27 21.01 -19.96
C ARG A 111 -7.55 21.73 -20.40
N TYR A 112 -8.65 20.99 -20.46
CA TYR A 112 -9.96 21.54 -20.82
C TYR A 112 -10.54 22.49 -19.74
N ARG A 113 -9.90 22.58 -18.56
CA ARG A 113 -10.21 23.53 -17.48
C ARG A 113 -8.93 24.21 -16.99
N LEU A 114 -9.01 25.47 -16.61
CA LEU A 114 -7.93 26.24 -16.00
C LEU A 114 -8.47 27.06 -14.82
N GLU A 115 -7.90 26.88 -13.64
CA GLU A 115 -8.15 27.69 -12.45
C GLU A 115 -7.06 28.76 -12.31
N PHE A 116 -7.48 30.01 -12.24
CA PHE A 116 -6.60 31.15 -12.01
C PHE A 116 -6.74 31.65 -10.58
N HIS A 117 -5.60 31.89 -9.93
CA HIS A 117 -5.49 32.44 -8.59
C HIS A 117 -4.60 33.68 -8.60
N LEU A 118 -5.09 34.78 -8.07
CA LEU A 118 -4.31 35.97 -7.77
C LEU A 118 -4.28 36.16 -6.25
N GLU A 119 -3.10 36.07 -5.67
CA GLU A 119 -2.85 36.44 -4.28
C GLU A 119 -2.15 37.79 -4.24
N VAL A 120 -2.72 38.76 -3.53
CA VAL A 120 -2.11 40.08 -3.33
C VAL A 120 -1.90 40.32 -1.85
N VAL A 121 -0.66 40.58 -1.45
CA VAL A 121 -0.29 40.92 -0.08
C VAL A 121 -0.20 42.44 0.07
N LEU A 122 -1.17 43.01 0.78
CA LEU A 122 -1.24 44.42 1.12
C LEU A 122 -1.12 44.59 2.63
N GLU A 123 -0.22 45.44 3.12
CA GLU A 123 -0.02 45.72 4.55
C GLU A 123 0.08 44.42 5.42
N ASN A 124 0.82 43.42 4.93
CA ASN A 124 0.97 42.09 5.54
C ASN A 124 -0.32 41.24 5.64
N LYS A 125 -1.33 41.52 4.82
CA LYS A 125 -2.55 40.72 4.69
C LYS A 125 -2.69 40.20 3.26
N ALA A 126 -2.78 38.89 3.11
CA ALA A 126 -3.04 38.24 1.83
C ALA A 126 -4.54 38.28 1.49
N SER A 127 -4.85 38.72 0.27
CA SER A 127 -6.19 38.67 -0.32
C SER A 127 -6.16 37.82 -1.58
N HIS A 128 -7.16 36.97 -1.75
CA HIS A 128 -7.21 35.97 -2.83
C HIS A 128 -8.38 36.25 -3.77
N PHE A 129 -8.09 36.24 -5.07
CA PHE A 129 -9.07 36.41 -6.15
C PHE A 129 -8.94 35.25 -7.11
N THR A 130 -10.07 34.67 -7.54
CA THR A 130 -10.05 33.47 -8.40
C THR A 130 -11.09 33.54 -9.50
N PHE A 131 -10.82 32.86 -10.62
CA PHE A 131 -11.81 32.51 -11.63
C PHE A 131 -11.40 31.24 -12.37
N SER A 132 -12.37 30.54 -12.95
CA SER A 132 -12.14 29.35 -13.78
C SER A 132 -12.49 29.61 -15.24
N LEU A 133 -11.73 28.99 -16.14
CA LEU A 133 -12.01 28.93 -17.57
C LEU A 133 -12.28 27.49 -17.99
N LEU A 134 -13.19 27.30 -18.93
CA LEU A 134 -13.57 26.00 -19.48
C LEU A 134 -13.52 26.06 -21.00
N ASN A 135 -12.83 25.10 -21.62
CA ASN A 135 -12.85 24.89 -23.07
C ASN A 135 -13.78 23.70 -23.39
N GLU A 136 -15.00 24.00 -23.80
CA GLU A 136 -16.02 22.99 -24.05
C GLU A 136 -15.66 22.08 -25.23
N ASP A 137 -15.01 22.61 -26.27
CA ASP A 137 -14.60 21.80 -27.43
C ASP A 137 -13.56 20.76 -27.04
N LYS A 138 -12.55 21.13 -26.24
CA LYS A 138 -11.57 20.20 -25.67
C LYS A 138 -12.24 19.16 -24.76
N ARG A 139 -13.20 19.60 -23.93
CA ARG A 139 -13.96 18.71 -23.05
C ARG A 139 -14.73 17.66 -23.86
N GLN A 140 -15.46 18.07 -24.89
CA GLN A 140 -16.21 17.15 -25.76
C GLN A 140 -15.28 16.22 -26.54
N HIS A 141 -14.14 16.72 -27.03
CA HIS A 141 -13.13 15.89 -27.68
C HIS A 141 -12.56 14.82 -26.75
N LEU A 142 -12.28 15.19 -25.50
CA LEU A 142 -11.82 14.24 -24.49
C LEU A 142 -12.88 13.19 -24.16
N LEU A 143 -14.15 13.59 -23.97
CA LEU A 143 -15.25 12.66 -23.74
C LEU A 143 -15.35 11.61 -24.86
N ALA A 144 -15.33 12.06 -26.12
CA ALA A 144 -15.33 11.16 -27.28
C ALA A 144 -14.09 10.24 -27.30
N THR A 145 -12.93 10.74 -26.88
CA THR A 145 -11.69 9.96 -26.80
C THR A 145 -11.77 8.89 -25.71
N ILE A 146 -12.34 9.22 -24.55
CA ILE A 146 -12.59 8.27 -23.45
C ILE A 146 -13.59 7.20 -23.91
N GLU A 147 -14.70 7.58 -24.54
CA GLU A 147 -15.70 6.65 -25.07
C GLU A 147 -15.07 5.67 -26.06
N GLN A 148 -14.32 6.18 -27.04
CA GLN A 148 -13.59 5.35 -28.00
C GLN A 148 -12.59 4.42 -27.30
N PHE A 149 -11.87 4.91 -26.29
CA PHE A 149 -10.95 4.09 -25.50
C PHE A 149 -11.67 2.95 -24.79
N VAL A 150 -12.81 3.22 -24.16
CA VAL A 150 -13.63 2.23 -23.46
C VAL A 150 -14.11 1.17 -24.44
N GLU A 151 -14.66 1.57 -25.58
CA GLU A 151 -15.12 0.64 -26.63
C GLU A 151 -13.99 -0.22 -27.18
N GLN A 152 -12.81 0.36 -27.42
CA GLN A 152 -11.72 -0.35 -28.09
C GLN A 152 -10.88 -1.18 -27.14
N LYS A 153 -10.68 -0.75 -25.90
CA LYS A 153 -9.75 -1.39 -24.95
C LYS A 153 -10.41 -2.02 -23.73
N LEU A 154 -11.56 -1.50 -23.28
CA LEU A 154 -12.29 -2.07 -22.14
C LEU A 154 -13.46 -2.97 -22.53
N ASP A 155 -13.80 -3.08 -23.82
CA ASP A 155 -14.70 -4.14 -24.30
C ASP A 155 -14.12 -5.53 -23.96
N PRO A 156 -14.83 -6.38 -23.20
CA PRO A 156 -14.41 -7.75 -22.90
C PRO A 156 -14.07 -8.59 -24.14
N ALA A 157 -14.69 -8.33 -25.30
CA ALA A 157 -14.39 -9.04 -26.54
C ALA A 157 -13.10 -8.57 -27.24
N SER A 158 -12.61 -7.37 -26.90
CA SER A 158 -11.39 -6.82 -27.49
C SER A 158 -10.13 -7.50 -26.95
N LYS A 159 -9.14 -7.73 -27.83
CA LYS A 159 -7.80 -8.21 -27.44
C LYS A 159 -6.86 -7.07 -27.05
N ALA A 160 -7.24 -5.82 -27.26
CA ALA A 160 -6.42 -4.68 -26.87
C ALA A 160 -6.39 -4.55 -25.35
N ILE A 161 -5.21 -4.25 -24.82
CA ILE A 161 -4.96 -4.06 -23.39
C ILE A 161 -4.50 -2.61 -23.18
N PRO A 162 -5.12 -1.86 -22.26
CA PRO A 162 -4.62 -0.57 -21.80
C PRO A 162 -3.16 -0.63 -21.34
N LYS A 163 -2.37 0.34 -21.78
CA LYS A 163 -0.97 0.45 -21.36
C LYS A 163 -0.90 1.02 -19.95
N GLU A 164 0.21 0.81 -19.26
CA GLU A 164 0.40 1.36 -17.90
C GLU A 164 0.32 2.90 -17.90
N GLU A 165 0.77 3.57 -18.97
CA GLU A 165 0.66 5.03 -19.11
C GLU A 165 -0.78 5.52 -19.25
N ASP A 166 -1.74 4.64 -19.58
CA ASP A 166 -3.15 4.98 -19.67
C ASP A 166 -3.83 5.01 -18.28
N ASP A 167 -3.28 4.30 -17.29
CA ASP A 167 -3.93 4.05 -15.99
C ASP A 167 -4.22 5.34 -15.21
N PHE A 168 -3.20 6.19 -15.09
CA PHE A 168 -3.31 7.46 -14.38
C PHE A 168 -4.43 8.35 -14.95
N PHE A 169 -4.49 8.49 -16.27
CA PHE A 169 -5.49 9.32 -16.94
C PHE A 169 -6.87 8.69 -16.86
N LEU A 170 -6.99 7.37 -17.09
CA LEU A 170 -8.26 6.68 -17.02
C LEU A 170 -8.92 6.86 -15.64
N VAL A 171 -8.19 6.61 -14.56
CA VAL A 171 -8.74 6.73 -13.20
C VAL A 171 -9.21 8.17 -12.94
N ARG A 172 -8.38 9.17 -13.26
CA ARG A 172 -8.75 10.58 -13.06
C ARG A 172 -10.01 10.96 -13.84
N HIS A 173 -10.10 10.57 -15.11
CA HIS A 173 -11.23 10.90 -15.98
C HIS A 173 -12.54 10.24 -15.55
N LEU A 174 -12.47 9.01 -15.04
CA LEU A 174 -13.64 8.32 -14.51
C LEU A 174 -14.19 8.98 -13.24
N LEU A 175 -13.33 9.65 -12.48
CA LEU A 175 -13.63 10.28 -11.20
C LEU A 175 -13.90 11.79 -11.30
N ASP A 176 -13.66 12.41 -12.45
CA ASP A 176 -13.78 13.85 -12.65
C ASP A 176 -15.27 14.29 -12.72
N PRO A 177 -15.77 15.07 -11.74
CA PRO A 177 -17.15 15.51 -11.71
C PRO A 177 -17.52 16.51 -12.84
N HIS A 178 -16.52 17.07 -13.53
CA HIS A 178 -16.76 17.96 -14.68
C HIS A 178 -16.91 17.19 -15.99
N LEU A 179 -16.46 15.94 -16.06
CA LEU A 179 -16.68 15.06 -17.21
C LEU A 179 -17.98 14.28 -17.06
N TYR A 180 -18.21 13.70 -15.88
CA TYR A 180 -19.37 12.86 -15.60
C TYR A 180 -20.04 13.24 -14.28
N PRO A 181 -21.37 13.10 -14.17
CA PRO A 181 -22.01 13.10 -12.86
C PRO A 181 -21.46 11.92 -12.03
N ILE A 182 -21.40 12.10 -10.71
CA ILE A 182 -20.95 11.04 -9.79
C ILE A 182 -21.89 9.84 -9.92
N ASP A 183 -21.33 8.70 -10.33
CA ASP A 183 -22.05 7.44 -10.53
C ASP A 183 -21.13 6.28 -10.16
N ALA A 184 -21.27 5.80 -8.92
CA ALA A 184 -20.46 4.70 -8.40
C ALA A 184 -20.66 3.41 -9.20
N GLN A 185 -21.86 3.16 -9.72
CA GLN A 185 -22.15 1.95 -10.49
C GLN A 185 -21.37 1.97 -11.82
N ARG A 186 -21.50 3.05 -12.59
CA ARG A 186 -20.79 3.22 -13.86
C ARG A 186 -19.28 3.11 -13.67
N VAL A 187 -18.73 3.79 -12.65
CA VAL A 187 -17.30 3.72 -12.35
C VAL A 187 -16.91 2.29 -12.00
N ASN A 188 -17.62 1.62 -11.09
CA ASN A 188 -17.32 0.25 -10.68
C ASN A 188 -17.35 -0.74 -11.86
N GLU A 189 -18.30 -0.60 -12.79
CA GLU A 189 -18.37 -1.42 -13.99
C GLU A 189 -17.14 -1.27 -14.88
N LEU A 190 -16.66 -0.04 -15.10
CA LEU A 190 -15.47 0.23 -15.91
C LEU A 190 -14.19 -0.23 -15.22
N LEU A 191 -14.09 -0.05 -13.91
CA LEU A 191 -12.98 -0.58 -13.11
C LEU A 191 -12.92 -2.10 -13.17
N ASN A 192 -14.05 -2.81 -13.06
CA ASN A 192 -14.10 -4.27 -13.19
C ASN A 192 -13.63 -4.76 -14.57
N ARG A 193 -13.99 -4.04 -15.64
CA ARG A 193 -13.47 -4.35 -16.99
C ARG A 193 -11.96 -4.16 -17.06
N MET A 194 -11.44 -3.11 -16.45
CA MET A 194 -10.01 -2.85 -16.39
C MET A 194 -9.27 -3.92 -15.57
N ASP A 195 -9.80 -4.31 -14.41
CA ASP A 195 -9.24 -5.40 -13.59
C ASP A 195 -9.08 -6.69 -14.42
N ALA A 196 -10.11 -7.06 -15.17
CA ALA A 196 -10.05 -8.24 -16.05
C ALA A 196 -9.01 -8.09 -17.17
N LYS A 197 -8.78 -6.88 -17.69
CA LYS A 197 -7.81 -6.62 -18.77
C LYS A 197 -6.36 -6.68 -18.28
N VAL A 198 -6.10 -6.32 -17.04
CA VAL A 198 -4.72 -6.27 -16.49
C VAL A 198 -4.24 -7.60 -15.92
N GLN A 199 -5.13 -8.60 -15.80
CA GLN A 199 -4.84 -9.99 -15.37
C GLN A 199 -3.97 -10.80 -16.37
N VAL A 200 -3.07 -10.13 -17.08
CA VAL A 200 -2.08 -10.75 -17.97
C VAL A 200 -0.76 -11.04 -17.27
N SER A 201 -0.47 -10.34 -16.16
CA SER A 201 0.69 -10.62 -15.30
C SER A 201 0.52 -9.95 -13.94
N ARG A 202 1.09 -10.55 -12.89
CA ARG A 202 1.09 -9.99 -11.52
C ARG A 202 1.61 -8.55 -11.48
N LYS A 203 2.73 -8.28 -12.16
CA LYS A 203 3.32 -6.93 -12.25
C LYS A 203 2.35 -5.89 -12.81
N ARG A 204 1.61 -6.25 -13.87
CA ARG A 204 0.65 -5.33 -14.52
C ARG A 204 -0.57 -5.08 -13.63
N GLU A 205 -1.06 -6.11 -12.94
CA GLU A 205 -2.13 -5.99 -11.96
C GLU A 205 -1.73 -5.10 -10.79
N GLU A 206 -0.53 -5.28 -10.23
CA GLU A 206 0.00 -4.47 -9.12
C GLU A 206 0.15 -3.00 -9.52
N ALA A 207 0.68 -2.73 -10.72
CA ALA A 207 0.78 -1.37 -11.26
C ALA A 207 -0.59 -0.70 -11.38
N TRP A 208 -1.59 -1.43 -11.89
CA TRP A 208 -2.98 -0.93 -11.97
C TRP A 208 -3.58 -0.66 -10.59
N ARG A 209 -3.46 -1.62 -9.65
CA ARG A 209 -4.00 -1.48 -8.28
C ARG A 209 -3.40 -0.28 -7.55
N HIS A 210 -2.10 -0.05 -7.72
CA HIS A 210 -1.43 1.11 -7.15
C HIS A 210 -1.97 2.42 -7.72
N GLN A 211 -2.10 2.54 -9.05
CA GLN A 211 -2.65 3.76 -9.67
C GLN A 211 -4.12 3.98 -9.32
N LEU A 212 -4.93 2.92 -9.34
CA LEU A 212 -6.33 2.97 -8.95
C LEU A 212 -6.50 3.47 -7.52
N SER A 213 -5.76 2.89 -6.57
CA SER A 213 -5.88 3.23 -5.15
C SER A 213 -5.47 4.69 -4.91
N ARG A 214 -4.36 5.14 -5.53
CA ARG A 214 -3.95 6.55 -5.46
C ARG A 214 -5.01 7.51 -6.01
N GLY A 215 -5.57 7.21 -7.19
CA GLY A 215 -6.59 8.09 -7.79
C GLY A 215 -7.88 8.15 -6.98
N LEU A 216 -8.31 7.02 -6.40
CA LEU A 216 -9.49 6.97 -5.53
C LEU A 216 -9.24 7.69 -4.20
N MET A 217 -8.05 7.55 -3.60
CA MET A 217 -7.68 8.31 -2.40
C MET A 217 -7.70 9.81 -2.67
N HIS A 218 -7.09 10.29 -3.76
CA HIS A 218 -7.17 11.72 -4.12
C HIS A 218 -8.63 12.18 -4.30
N TRP A 219 -9.46 11.41 -5.00
CA TRP A 219 -10.89 11.76 -5.11
C TRP A 219 -11.59 11.78 -3.73
N ALA A 220 -11.32 10.82 -2.86
CA ALA A 220 -11.87 10.82 -1.51
C ALA A 220 -11.45 12.07 -0.73
N GLU A 221 -10.18 12.45 -0.79
CA GLU A 221 -9.64 13.61 -0.06
C GLU A 221 -10.14 14.93 -0.63
N ASP A 222 -9.97 15.14 -1.94
CA ASP A 222 -10.19 16.41 -2.61
C ASP A 222 -11.68 16.68 -2.90
N GLU A 223 -12.47 15.64 -3.18
CA GLU A 223 -13.87 15.81 -3.60
C GLU A 223 -14.89 15.48 -2.51
N PHE A 224 -14.63 14.48 -1.66
CA PHE A 224 -15.59 14.06 -0.64
C PHE A 224 -15.23 14.64 0.74
N LEU A 225 -14.06 14.32 1.27
CA LEU A 225 -13.65 14.67 2.62
C LEU A 225 -13.49 16.19 2.78
N ALA A 226 -12.93 16.91 1.80
CA ALA A 226 -12.84 18.38 1.83
C ALA A 226 -14.19 19.08 2.10
N LYS A 227 -15.32 18.44 1.73
CA LYS A 227 -16.68 18.96 1.93
C LYS A 227 -17.26 18.62 3.31
N TYR A 228 -16.96 17.44 3.85
CA TYR A 228 -17.68 16.87 5.01
C TYR A 228 -16.83 16.60 6.26
N ALA A 229 -15.50 16.65 6.13
CA ALA A 229 -14.57 16.38 7.23
C ALA A 229 -13.40 17.37 7.23
N ASP A 230 -12.80 17.55 8.39
CA ASP A 230 -11.58 18.31 8.55
C ASP A 230 -10.41 17.35 8.78
N ARG A 231 -9.32 17.59 8.05
CA ARG A 231 -8.07 16.87 8.23
C ARG A 231 -7.38 17.36 9.51
N GLU A 232 -7.00 16.44 10.38
CA GLU A 232 -6.18 16.80 11.55
C GLU A 232 -4.78 17.24 11.11
N LYS A 233 -4.15 18.15 11.86
CA LYS A 233 -2.82 18.72 11.52
C LYS A 233 -1.65 17.73 11.66
N ASN A 234 -1.93 16.44 11.75
CA ASN A 234 -0.94 15.37 11.88
C ASN A 234 -0.65 14.74 10.51
N TYR A 235 0.52 14.11 10.38
CA TYR A 235 0.96 13.42 9.16
C TYR A 235 0.17 12.12 8.84
N GLY A 236 -0.98 11.88 9.46
CA GLY A 236 -1.82 10.67 9.30
C GLY A 236 -3.11 10.91 8.51
N LEU A 237 -3.86 9.82 8.27
CA LEU A 237 -5.22 9.81 7.70
C LEU A 237 -6.29 10.07 8.79
N GLU A 238 -6.04 11.03 9.67
CA GLU A 238 -6.96 11.38 10.75
C GLU A 238 -7.89 12.49 10.25
N TYR A 239 -9.16 12.14 10.07
CA TYR A 239 -10.21 13.06 9.66
C TYR A 239 -11.29 13.09 10.74
N THR A 240 -11.74 14.29 11.09
CA THR A 240 -12.88 14.48 11.99
C THR A 240 -14.06 15.00 11.18
N VAL A 241 -15.21 14.32 11.28
CA VAL A 241 -16.46 14.78 10.65
C VAL A 241 -16.84 16.17 11.19
N ARG A 242 -17.17 17.08 10.28
CA ARG A 242 -17.62 18.43 10.66
C ARG A 242 -18.93 18.35 11.44
N PRO A 243 -19.02 18.99 12.63
CA PRO A 243 -20.14 18.80 13.55
C PRO A 243 -21.48 19.36 13.04
N ASP A 244 -21.44 20.23 12.04
CA ASP A 244 -22.60 20.87 11.41
C ASP A 244 -23.19 20.10 10.21
N ILE A 245 -22.53 19.02 9.76
CA ILE A 245 -23.01 18.22 8.64
C ILE A 245 -24.11 17.26 9.10
N LEU A 246 -25.30 17.37 8.52
CA LEU A 246 -26.37 16.41 8.71
C LEU A 246 -26.28 15.30 7.64
N PRO A 247 -26.67 14.05 7.94
CA PRO A 247 -26.69 12.98 6.93
C PRO A 247 -27.53 13.31 5.69
N SER A 248 -28.56 14.16 5.83
CA SER A 248 -29.39 14.63 4.71
C SER A 248 -28.67 15.56 3.74
N ASP A 249 -27.55 16.14 4.16
CA ASP A 249 -26.78 17.10 3.35
C ASP A 249 -25.85 16.41 2.35
N ILE A 250 -25.70 15.09 2.46
CA ILE A 250 -24.80 14.29 1.64
C ILE A 250 -25.61 13.65 0.51
N PRO A 251 -25.34 13.99 -0.77
CA PRO A 251 -26.01 13.33 -1.89
C PRO A 251 -25.72 11.82 -1.89
N ALA A 252 -26.76 11.01 -2.07
CA ALA A 252 -26.62 9.54 -2.10
C ALA A 252 -25.55 9.06 -3.11
N PRO A 253 -25.45 9.59 -4.34
CA PRO A 253 -24.38 9.18 -5.27
C PRO A 253 -22.96 9.47 -4.76
N ALA A 254 -22.76 10.56 -4.00
CA ALA A 254 -21.47 10.88 -3.41
C ALA A 254 -21.10 9.89 -2.29
N MET A 255 -22.05 9.54 -1.43
CA MET A 255 -21.85 8.53 -0.39
C MET A 255 -21.57 7.16 -1.01
N GLU A 256 -22.33 6.75 -2.03
CA GLU A 256 -22.10 5.48 -2.75
C GLU A 256 -20.71 5.41 -3.38
N MET A 257 -20.26 6.51 -3.98
CA MET A 257 -18.92 6.60 -4.56
C MET A 257 -17.83 6.54 -3.48
N PHE A 258 -18.05 7.15 -2.31
CA PHE A 258 -17.13 7.07 -1.18
C PHE A 258 -17.04 5.65 -0.59
N LEU A 259 -18.15 4.93 -0.52
CA LEU A 259 -18.15 3.51 -0.14
C LEU A 259 -17.41 2.63 -1.17
N LEU A 260 -17.62 2.88 -2.47
CA LEU A 260 -16.86 2.20 -3.52
C LEU A 260 -15.36 2.46 -3.36
N THR A 261 -14.96 3.71 -3.15
CA THR A 261 -13.58 4.11 -2.90
C THR A 261 -12.98 3.34 -1.73
N ALA A 262 -13.65 3.32 -0.57
CA ALA A 262 -13.18 2.58 0.60
C ALA A 262 -12.95 1.09 0.29
N MET A 263 -13.89 0.46 -0.41
CA MET A 263 -13.77 -0.96 -0.76
C MET A 263 -12.61 -1.24 -1.72
N ARG A 264 -12.38 -0.38 -2.70
CA ARG A 264 -11.32 -0.52 -3.71
C ARG A 264 -9.93 -0.25 -3.13
N VAL A 265 -9.78 0.83 -2.35
CA VAL A 265 -8.53 1.20 -1.67
C VAL A 265 -8.11 0.13 -0.67
N GLY A 266 -9.07 -0.53 -0.01
CA GLY A 266 -8.81 -1.61 0.94
C GLY A 266 -8.09 -2.83 0.38
N SER A 267 -7.89 -2.92 -0.94
CA SER A 267 -7.06 -3.96 -1.55
C SER A 267 -5.55 -3.69 -1.44
N THR A 268 -5.15 -2.43 -1.23
CA THR A 268 -3.75 -2.00 -1.04
C THR A 268 -3.52 -1.37 0.33
N ASP A 269 -4.53 -0.75 0.92
CA ASP A 269 -4.46 -0.04 2.19
C ASP A 269 -5.72 -0.33 3.04
N ALA A 270 -5.62 -1.32 3.91
CA ALA A 270 -6.72 -1.75 4.77
C ALA A 270 -7.07 -0.70 5.84
N ASP A 271 -6.09 0.08 6.30
CA ASP A 271 -6.28 1.13 7.30
C ASP A 271 -7.05 2.30 6.70
N ALA A 272 -6.70 2.74 5.50
CA ALA A 272 -7.46 3.75 4.77
C ALA A 272 -8.92 3.31 4.53
N ARG A 273 -9.16 2.05 4.15
CA ARG A 273 -10.52 1.50 4.05
C ARG A 273 -11.27 1.64 5.38
N GLN A 274 -10.66 1.21 6.48
CA GLN A 274 -11.30 1.29 7.79
C GLN A 274 -11.65 2.74 8.14
N SER A 275 -10.70 3.66 8.02
CA SER A 275 -10.92 5.09 8.30
C SER A 275 -12.05 5.68 7.46
N TYR A 276 -12.08 5.40 6.15
CA TYR A 276 -13.17 5.89 5.29
C TYR A 276 -14.53 5.31 5.66
N LEU A 277 -14.60 4.03 6.03
CA LEU A 277 -15.87 3.44 6.47
C LEU A 277 -16.31 3.98 7.83
N GLU A 278 -15.40 4.25 8.75
CA GLU A 278 -15.71 4.89 10.04
C GLU A 278 -16.27 6.30 9.84
N ILE A 279 -15.64 7.10 8.96
CA ILE A 279 -16.14 8.43 8.57
C ILE A 279 -17.52 8.30 7.91
N ALA A 280 -17.70 7.39 6.96
CA ALA A 280 -18.99 7.18 6.30
C ALA A 280 -20.09 6.79 7.30
N ALA A 281 -19.78 5.94 8.28
CA ALA A 281 -20.70 5.56 9.34
C ALA A 281 -21.06 6.74 10.25
N GLN A 282 -20.08 7.57 10.63
CA GLN A 282 -20.30 8.81 11.39
C GLN A 282 -21.17 9.81 10.61
N LEU A 283 -21.01 9.87 9.29
CA LEU A 283 -21.83 10.65 8.37
C LEU A 283 -23.22 10.04 8.10
N GLY A 284 -23.56 8.92 8.74
CA GLY A 284 -24.90 8.31 8.69
C GLY A 284 -25.07 7.15 7.71
N SER A 285 -24.00 6.61 7.13
CA SER A 285 -24.09 5.43 6.26
C SER A 285 -24.35 4.15 7.07
N ASN A 286 -25.56 3.61 6.94
CA ASN A 286 -25.93 2.31 7.53
C ASN A 286 -25.09 1.17 6.95
N GLN A 287 -24.79 1.20 5.65
CA GLN A 287 -24.01 0.17 4.98
C GLN A 287 -22.57 0.11 5.53
N ALA A 288 -21.94 1.27 5.75
CA ALA A 288 -20.61 1.32 6.36
C ALA A 288 -20.63 0.78 7.80
N ALA A 289 -21.63 1.15 8.59
CA ALA A 289 -21.79 0.64 9.95
C ALA A 289 -21.99 -0.90 9.97
N GLU A 290 -22.75 -1.45 9.04
CA GLU A 290 -22.94 -2.89 8.87
C GLU A 290 -21.64 -3.60 8.45
N TRP A 291 -20.89 -3.04 7.51
CA TRP A 291 -19.59 -3.57 7.09
C TRP A 291 -18.56 -3.59 8.22
N LEU A 292 -18.45 -2.51 8.99
CA LEU A 292 -17.57 -2.46 10.16
C LEU A 292 -17.98 -3.49 11.23
N LYS A 293 -19.28 -3.76 11.38
CA LYS A 293 -19.79 -4.69 12.38
C LYS A 293 -19.69 -6.16 11.97
N SER A 294 -20.03 -6.49 10.72
CA SER A 294 -20.25 -7.86 10.26
C SER A 294 -19.49 -8.26 9.00
N GLY A 295 -18.63 -7.39 8.46
CA GLY A 295 -17.95 -7.62 7.19
C GLY A 295 -18.83 -7.34 5.97
N SER A 296 -18.30 -7.57 4.78
CA SER A 296 -18.97 -7.24 3.51
C SER A 296 -20.12 -8.19 3.16
N GLY A 297 -20.14 -9.38 3.77
CA GLY A 297 -21.03 -10.49 3.40
C GLY A 297 -20.50 -11.37 2.27
N SER A 298 -19.33 -11.05 1.69
CA SER A 298 -18.71 -11.85 0.60
C SER A 298 -18.20 -13.22 1.08
N ILE A 299 -17.96 -13.36 2.37
CA ILE A 299 -17.56 -14.62 3.02
C ILE A 299 -18.55 -15.00 4.14
N PRO A 300 -18.65 -16.29 4.52
CA PRO A 300 -19.45 -16.69 5.67
C PRO A 300 -19.00 -15.99 6.95
N ALA A 301 -19.78 -15.01 7.41
CA ALA A 301 -19.40 -14.13 8.52
C ALA A 301 -19.32 -14.87 9.87
N SER A 302 -20.03 -15.98 10.06
CA SER A 302 -19.97 -16.73 11.32
C SER A 302 -20.22 -18.23 11.16
N TYR A 303 -19.69 -18.97 12.12
CA TYR A 303 -19.98 -20.39 12.36
C TYR A 303 -20.15 -20.59 13.87
N THR A 304 -21.20 -21.30 14.28
CA THR A 304 -21.44 -21.57 15.71
C THR A 304 -21.93 -22.99 15.88
N SER A 305 -21.30 -23.70 16.83
CA SER A 305 -21.70 -25.02 17.30
C SER A 305 -21.77 -25.03 18.83
N GLU A 306 -22.03 -26.20 19.42
CA GLU A 306 -21.91 -26.40 20.86
C GLU A 306 -20.46 -26.26 21.36
N ARG A 307 -19.48 -26.47 20.46
CA ARG A 307 -18.05 -26.52 20.75
C ARG A 307 -17.31 -25.21 20.49
N VAL A 308 -17.67 -24.51 19.42
CA VAL A 308 -16.93 -23.33 18.96
C VAL A 308 -17.86 -22.24 18.44
N THR A 309 -17.39 -21.00 18.55
CA THR A 309 -17.95 -19.86 17.83
C THR A 309 -16.83 -19.19 17.06
N CYS A 310 -16.99 -19.07 15.75
CA CYS A 310 -16.09 -18.37 14.85
C CYS A 310 -16.84 -17.21 14.19
N GLN A 311 -16.18 -16.06 14.06
CA GLN A 311 -16.72 -14.90 13.36
C GLN A 311 -15.60 -14.22 12.57
N ALA A 312 -15.78 -14.09 11.27
CA ALA A 312 -14.83 -13.39 10.40
C ALA A 312 -15.40 -12.04 9.96
N ASN A 313 -14.52 -11.05 9.85
CA ASN A 313 -14.81 -9.76 9.25
C ASN A 313 -13.70 -9.45 8.23
N ASP A 314 -14.04 -9.56 6.95
CA ASP A 314 -13.13 -9.34 5.80
C ASP A 314 -12.75 -7.87 5.59
N ILE A 315 -13.59 -6.95 6.05
CA ILE A 315 -13.34 -5.51 6.01
C ILE A 315 -12.25 -5.13 7.01
N LEU A 316 -12.39 -5.60 8.25
CA LEU A 316 -11.42 -5.34 9.33
C LEU A 316 -10.26 -6.34 9.33
N GLN A 317 -10.29 -7.34 8.45
CA GLN A 317 -9.30 -8.41 8.41
C GLN A 317 -9.13 -9.10 9.78
N THR A 318 -10.25 -9.36 10.47
CA THR A 318 -10.25 -9.97 11.80
C THR A 318 -11.02 -11.27 11.85
N LEU A 319 -10.55 -12.17 12.71
CA LEU A 319 -11.17 -13.44 13.02
C LEU A 319 -11.34 -13.59 14.54
N GLU A 320 -12.56 -13.71 15.02
CA GLU A 320 -12.83 -14.08 16.41
C GLU A 320 -13.10 -15.59 16.49
N VAL A 321 -12.40 -16.28 17.40
CA VAL A 321 -12.60 -17.71 17.67
C VAL A 321 -12.76 -17.90 19.17
N GLN A 322 -13.83 -18.55 19.59
CA GLN A 322 -14.11 -18.94 20.96
C GLN A 322 -14.29 -20.44 21.07
N ILE A 323 -13.34 -21.10 21.75
CA ILE A 323 -13.40 -22.51 22.10
C ILE A 323 -14.20 -22.66 23.40
N ARG A 324 -15.30 -23.41 23.36
CA ARG A 324 -16.20 -23.64 24.51
C ARG A 324 -15.81 -24.91 25.28
N SER A 325 -15.38 -25.94 24.55
CA SER A 325 -14.84 -27.20 25.06
C SER A 325 -13.42 -27.42 24.56
N GLU A 326 -12.51 -27.89 25.42
CA GLU A 326 -11.09 -28.09 25.08
C GLU A 326 -10.86 -29.53 24.61
N GLU A 327 -11.30 -29.81 23.38
CA GLU A 327 -11.21 -31.13 22.75
C GLU A 327 -10.85 -31.01 21.27
N GLU A 328 -10.30 -32.09 20.70
CA GLU A 328 -9.83 -32.16 19.31
C GLU A 328 -10.84 -31.60 18.30
N GLU A 329 -12.11 -32.04 18.40
CA GLU A 329 -13.17 -31.63 17.48
C GLU A 329 -13.47 -30.13 17.55
N SER A 330 -13.25 -29.47 18.68
CA SER A 330 -13.44 -28.02 18.80
C SER A 330 -12.41 -27.25 17.96
N TYR A 331 -11.16 -27.71 17.97
CA TYR A 331 -10.09 -27.14 17.14
C TYR A 331 -10.23 -27.55 15.66
N ARG A 332 -10.73 -28.76 15.39
CA ARG A 332 -11.05 -29.22 14.03
C ARG A 332 -12.09 -28.31 13.38
N GLU A 333 -13.22 -28.08 14.04
CA GLU A 333 -14.29 -27.20 13.53
C GLU A 333 -13.77 -25.78 13.26
N ALA A 334 -12.97 -25.23 14.17
CA ALA A 334 -12.36 -23.90 14.00
C ALA A 334 -11.40 -23.83 12.80
N LEU A 335 -10.53 -24.84 12.63
CA LEU A 335 -9.58 -24.92 11.52
C LEU A 335 -10.28 -25.12 10.18
N VAL A 336 -11.31 -25.98 10.12
CA VAL A 336 -12.11 -26.18 8.91
C VAL A 336 -12.76 -24.86 8.49
N TYR A 337 -13.39 -24.15 9.43
CA TYR A 337 -13.98 -22.84 9.15
C TYR A 337 -12.93 -21.84 8.62
N LEU A 338 -11.76 -21.76 9.26
CA LEU A 338 -10.66 -20.90 8.83
C LEU A 338 -10.18 -21.22 7.41
N CYS A 339 -9.91 -22.50 7.11
CA CYS A 339 -9.53 -22.92 5.77
C CYS A 339 -10.63 -22.61 4.73
N ASP A 340 -11.90 -22.79 5.09
CA ASP A 340 -13.02 -22.54 4.19
C ASP A 340 -13.18 -21.05 3.85
N ILE A 341 -13.03 -20.14 4.82
CA ILE A 341 -13.10 -18.70 4.54
C ILE A 341 -11.90 -18.23 3.72
N LEU A 342 -10.69 -18.77 3.96
CA LEU A 342 -9.49 -18.45 3.20
C LEU A 342 -9.62 -18.90 1.74
N ARG A 343 -10.11 -20.12 1.48
CA ARG A 343 -10.38 -20.60 0.11
C ARG A 343 -11.47 -19.77 -0.59
N LYS A 344 -12.35 -19.10 0.16
CA LYS A 344 -13.39 -18.19 -0.36
C LYS A 344 -12.90 -16.74 -0.52
N GLY A 345 -11.61 -16.48 -0.32
CA GLY A 345 -11.01 -15.17 -0.56
C GLY A 345 -10.90 -14.27 0.67
N PHE A 346 -11.06 -14.80 1.89
CA PHE A 346 -10.62 -14.07 3.08
C PHE A 346 -9.11 -13.79 2.99
N THR A 347 -8.70 -12.60 3.42
CA THR A 347 -7.30 -12.18 3.34
C THR A 347 -6.39 -13.09 4.16
N LYS A 348 -5.16 -13.28 3.67
CA LYS A 348 -4.08 -13.97 4.40
C LYS A 348 -3.49 -13.08 5.49
N GLU A 349 -3.61 -11.75 5.33
CA GLU A 349 -3.25 -10.76 6.35
C GLU A 349 -4.43 -10.53 7.26
N TYR A 350 -4.44 -11.20 8.42
CA TYR A 350 -5.54 -11.06 9.37
C TYR A 350 -5.04 -11.16 10.82
N GLY A 351 -5.80 -10.55 11.73
CA GLY A 351 -5.62 -10.66 13.17
C GLY A 351 -6.65 -11.60 13.79
N MET A 352 -6.33 -12.17 14.97
CA MET A 352 -7.27 -13.03 15.69
C MET A 352 -7.63 -12.50 17.08
N LYS A 353 -8.90 -12.58 17.44
CA LYS A 353 -9.39 -12.51 18.82
C LYS A 353 -9.69 -13.93 19.29
N PHE A 354 -8.83 -14.50 20.13
CA PHE A 354 -8.96 -15.90 20.53
C PHE A 354 -9.36 -16.05 22.01
N LYS A 355 -10.43 -16.81 22.28
CA LYS A 355 -10.88 -17.17 23.64
C LYS A 355 -10.79 -18.69 23.83
N SER A 356 -9.91 -19.11 24.74
CA SER A 356 -9.70 -20.52 25.13
C SER A 356 -9.36 -20.62 26.62
N LYS A 357 -9.62 -21.77 27.23
CA LYS A 357 -9.21 -22.11 28.60
C LYS A 357 -7.74 -22.53 28.64
N VAL A 358 -7.25 -23.20 27.59
CA VAL A 358 -5.86 -23.65 27.47
C VAL A 358 -5.00 -22.56 26.83
N LYS A 359 -3.75 -22.41 27.32
CA LYS A 359 -2.78 -21.43 26.85
C LYS A 359 -1.43 -22.10 26.56
N ASN A 360 -1.31 -22.71 25.39
CA ASN A 360 -0.04 -23.23 24.90
C ASN A 360 0.64 -22.22 23.97
N TYR A 361 1.96 -22.32 23.88
CA TYR A 361 2.80 -21.56 22.98
C TYR A 361 3.95 -22.47 22.53
N LEU A 362 4.42 -22.28 21.30
CA LEU A 362 5.61 -22.97 20.80
C LEU A 362 6.83 -22.56 21.62
N PRO A 363 7.78 -23.47 21.87
CA PRO A 363 8.99 -23.20 22.63
C PRO A 363 10.05 -22.46 21.77
N VAL A 364 9.63 -21.54 20.91
CA VAL A 364 10.52 -20.79 20.00
C VAL A 364 10.73 -19.36 20.53
N PRO A 365 11.99 -18.97 20.82
CA PRO A 365 12.30 -17.61 21.28
C PRO A 365 11.87 -16.55 20.26
N LYS A 366 11.65 -15.31 20.74
CA LYS A 366 11.24 -14.13 19.96
C LYS A 366 9.84 -14.18 19.33
N LEU A 367 9.15 -15.32 19.28
CA LEU A 367 7.74 -15.33 18.85
C LEU A 367 6.91 -14.46 19.80
N ALA A 368 6.15 -13.52 19.22
CA ALA A 368 5.12 -12.80 19.96
C ALA A 368 4.10 -13.79 20.53
N LYS A 369 3.63 -13.54 21.76
CA LYS A 369 2.59 -14.35 22.42
C LYS A 369 1.19 -13.91 21.96
N SER A 370 0.96 -13.96 20.64
CA SER A 370 -0.28 -13.50 20.02
C SER A 370 -1.44 -14.50 20.16
N ALA A 371 -2.62 -14.12 19.69
CA ALA A 371 -3.81 -14.97 19.70
C ALA A 371 -3.69 -16.11 18.69
N LEU A 372 -3.19 -15.81 17.49
CA LEU A 372 -2.89 -16.81 16.45
C LEU A 372 -1.86 -17.83 16.94
N HIS A 373 -0.78 -17.36 17.59
CA HIS A 373 0.21 -18.26 18.16
C HIS A 373 -0.45 -19.25 19.13
N ARG A 374 -1.28 -18.77 20.06
CA ARG A 374 -1.98 -19.62 21.02
C ARG A 374 -2.94 -20.60 20.34
N PHE A 375 -3.71 -20.14 19.34
CA PHE A 375 -4.64 -20.99 18.60
C PHE A 375 -3.92 -22.18 17.94
N PHE A 376 -2.86 -21.90 17.17
CA PHE A 376 -2.12 -22.96 16.48
C PHE A 376 -1.35 -23.86 17.45
N ALA A 377 -0.73 -23.30 18.50
CA ALA A 377 -0.06 -24.09 19.53
C ALA A 377 -1.02 -25.03 20.26
N ASN A 378 -2.25 -24.60 20.55
CA ASN A 378 -3.26 -25.47 21.12
C ASN A 378 -3.71 -26.57 20.14
N ALA A 379 -3.94 -26.24 18.86
CA ALA A 379 -4.35 -27.21 17.85
C ALA A 379 -3.29 -28.30 17.59
N LEU A 380 -2.00 -27.95 17.69
CA LEU A 380 -0.87 -28.85 17.50
C LEU A 380 -0.77 -29.97 18.56
N GLU A 381 -1.48 -29.85 19.67
CA GLU A 381 -1.55 -30.89 20.69
C GLU A 381 -2.38 -32.11 20.25
N TYR A 382 -3.11 -32.01 19.13
CA TYR A 382 -3.91 -33.10 18.56
C TYR A 382 -3.28 -33.62 17.26
N PRO A 383 -2.60 -34.78 17.25
CA PRO A 383 -1.91 -35.29 16.06
C PRO A 383 -2.78 -35.49 14.82
N SER A 384 -4.06 -35.81 15.00
CA SER A 384 -5.01 -35.98 13.89
C SER A 384 -5.33 -34.66 13.16
N LEU A 385 -4.99 -33.50 13.73
CA LEU A 385 -5.15 -32.19 13.12
C LEU A 385 -3.91 -31.76 12.32
N HIS A 386 -2.78 -32.46 12.45
CA HIS A 386 -1.54 -32.07 11.79
C HIS A 386 -1.65 -31.99 10.26
N PRO A 387 -2.34 -32.92 9.56
CA PRO A 387 -2.58 -32.78 8.12
C PRO A 387 -3.40 -31.53 7.75
N LEU A 388 -4.39 -31.18 8.56
CA LEU A 388 -5.22 -29.98 8.33
C LEU A 388 -4.44 -28.69 8.60
N LEU A 389 -3.53 -28.70 9.58
CA LEU A 389 -2.60 -27.58 9.83
C LEU A 389 -1.59 -27.41 8.69
N ALA A 390 -1.13 -28.52 8.09
CA ALA A 390 -0.26 -28.48 6.93
C ALA A 390 -1.02 -27.91 5.71
N GLU A 391 -2.25 -28.36 5.48
CA GLU A 391 -3.12 -27.81 4.42
C GLU A 391 -3.40 -26.31 4.63
N TYR A 392 -3.66 -25.89 5.87
CA TYR A 392 -3.77 -24.49 6.22
C TYR A 392 -2.50 -23.72 5.81
N ALA A 393 -1.33 -24.20 6.22
CA ALA A 393 -0.05 -23.54 5.92
C ALA A 393 0.17 -23.42 4.41
N GLU A 394 -0.05 -24.48 3.63
CA GLU A 394 0.04 -24.46 2.16
C GLU A 394 -0.90 -23.43 1.52
N THR A 395 -2.06 -23.20 2.14
CA THR A 395 -3.04 -22.23 1.63
C THR A 395 -2.57 -20.78 1.85
N VAL A 396 -1.90 -20.50 2.98
CA VAL A 396 -1.66 -19.12 3.42
C VAL A 396 -0.24 -18.62 3.24
N MET A 397 0.76 -19.48 3.14
CA MET A 397 2.16 -19.05 2.97
C MET A 397 2.31 -18.20 1.70
N GLU A 398 2.72 -16.96 1.87
CA GLU A 398 2.93 -16.00 0.79
C GLU A 398 3.91 -14.92 1.25
N GLU A 399 4.96 -14.71 0.46
CA GLU A 399 5.96 -13.67 0.70
C GLU A 399 5.29 -12.28 0.78
N PHE A 400 5.80 -11.42 1.66
CA PHE A 400 5.29 -10.06 1.93
C PHE A 400 3.88 -9.99 2.53
N LYS A 401 3.36 -11.08 3.10
CA LYS A 401 2.11 -11.11 3.88
C LYS A 401 2.42 -11.34 5.35
N TRP A 402 1.65 -10.69 6.23
CA TRP A 402 1.88 -10.72 7.69
C TRP A 402 0.59 -10.96 8.47
N TYR A 403 0.69 -11.60 9.63
CA TYR A 403 -0.42 -11.57 10.58
C TYR A 403 -0.57 -10.20 11.23
N ASN A 404 -1.81 -9.76 11.42
CA ASN A 404 -2.13 -8.43 11.97
C ASN A 404 -2.36 -8.44 13.50
N ASP A 405 -1.99 -9.54 14.19
CA ASP A 405 -2.09 -9.64 15.67
C ASP A 405 -0.74 -9.50 16.39
N VAL A 406 0.26 -8.96 15.69
CA VAL A 406 1.61 -8.66 16.18
C VAL A 406 2.06 -7.27 15.72
N GLU A 407 3.00 -6.69 16.46
CA GLU A 407 3.64 -5.43 16.04
C GLU A 407 4.47 -5.65 14.76
N PRO A 408 4.33 -4.79 13.74
CA PRO A 408 5.17 -4.84 12.54
C PRO A 408 6.67 -4.70 12.86
N GLY A 409 7.51 -5.36 12.06
CA GLY A 409 8.96 -5.35 12.19
C GLY A 409 9.48 -6.69 12.70
N GLU A 410 10.39 -6.69 13.68
CA GLU A 410 11.09 -7.92 14.12
C GLU A 410 10.15 -9.09 14.50
N LYS A 411 8.96 -8.77 15.02
CA LYS A 411 7.94 -9.74 15.48
C LYS A 411 6.92 -10.11 14.41
N SER A 412 6.99 -9.50 13.23
CA SER A 412 6.17 -9.88 12.08
C SER A 412 6.28 -11.39 11.88
N ALA A 413 5.17 -12.00 11.50
CA ALA A 413 5.11 -13.42 11.22
C ALA A 413 4.25 -13.65 9.99
N MET A 414 4.83 -14.28 8.98
CA MET A 414 4.14 -14.65 7.75
C MET A 414 2.99 -15.61 8.09
N PRO A 415 1.84 -15.52 7.40
CA PRO A 415 0.80 -16.51 7.53
C PRO A 415 1.36 -17.93 7.34
N GLY A 416 1.00 -18.83 8.26
CA GLY A 416 1.55 -20.18 8.35
C GLY A 416 2.69 -20.38 9.35
N THR A 417 3.39 -19.31 9.79
CA THR A 417 4.56 -19.40 10.71
C THR A 417 4.37 -20.41 11.85
N TYR A 418 3.31 -20.23 12.65
CA TYR A 418 3.05 -21.06 13.83
C TYR A 418 2.71 -22.51 13.49
N ALA A 419 1.95 -22.73 12.42
CA ALA A 419 1.61 -24.08 11.96
C ALA A 419 2.87 -24.80 11.45
N VAL A 420 3.66 -24.16 10.59
CA VAL A 420 4.87 -24.76 9.99
C VAL A 420 5.93 -25.06 11.06
N MET A 421 6.26 -24.08 11.90
CA MET A 421 7.26 -24.30 12.96
C MET A 421 6.79 -25.35 13.95
N GLY A 422 5.51 -25.34 14.31
CA GLY A 422 4.96 -26.34 15.22
C GLY A 422 4.98 -27.75 14.63
N LEU A 423 4.52 -27.92 13.39
CA LEU A 423 4.55 -29.21 12.68
C LEU A 423 5.97 -29.72 12.50
N GLY A 424 6.90 -28.83 12.16
CA GLY A 424 8.31 -29.16 12.04
C GLY A 424 8.94 -29.66 13.34
N LEU A 425 8.40 -29.32 14.51
CA LEU A 425 8.82 -29.88 15.81
C LEU A 425 8.10 -31.20 16.15
N LYS A 426 6.97 -31.52 15.52
CA LYS A 426 6.18 -32.73 15.81
C LYS A 426 6.63 -33.96 15.01
N GLY A 427 7.12 -33.78 13.77
CA GLY A 427 7.47 -34.93 12.93
C GLY A 427 8.30 -34.60 11.67
N MET A 428 9.09 -35.58 11.23
CA MET A 428 9.95 -35.46 10.05
C MET A 428 9.17 -35.36 8.74
N GLU A 429 7.93 -35.87 8.70
CA GLU A 429 7.06 -35.81 7.52
C GLU A 429 6.74 -34.36 7.07
N TYR A 430 6.90 -33.38 7.96
CA TYR A 430 6.67 -31.96 7.67
C TYR A 430 7.93 -31.18 7.29
N PHE A 431 9.11 -31.81 7.25
CA PHE A 431 10.36 -31.16 6.85
C PHE A 431 10.33 -30.53 5.44
N PRO A 432 9.67 -31.14 4.42
CA PRO A 432 9.49 -30.48 3.13
C PRO A 432 8.69 -29.18 3.23
N LEU A 433 7.67 -29.13 4.09
CA LEU A 433 6.86 -27.92 4.35
C LEU A 433 7.70 -26.83 5.02
N VAL A 434 8.48 -27.18 6.06
CA VAL A 434 9.43 -26.27 6.70
C VAL A 434 10.40 -25.68 5.68
N SER A 435 10.96 -26.53 4.80
CA SER A 435 11.92 -26.09 3.80
C SER A 435 11.32 -25.16 2.74
N ARG A 436 10.06 -25.38 2.34
CA ARG A 436 9.32 -24.47 1.43
C ARG A 436 9.03 -23.14 2.12
N TYR A 437 8.52 -23.18 3.35
CA TYR A 437 8.25 -21.98 4.14
C TYR A 437 9.50 -21.11 4.27
N MET A 438 10.64 -21.70 4.65
CA MET A 438 11.90 -20.97 4.86
C MET A 438 12.47 -20.33 3.58
N LYS A 439 12.03 -20.76 2.38
CA LYS A 439 12.36 -20.09 1.11
C LYS A 439 11.52 -18.85 0.82
N LEU A 440 10.34 -18.74 1.44
CA LEU A 440 9.40 -17.63 1.27
C LEU A 440 9.56 -16.57 2.37
N VAL A 441 10.34 -16.86 3.41
CA VAL A 441 10.59 -15.92 4.50
C VAL A 441 11.31 -14.71 3.95
N ASP A 442 10.65 -13.57 4.03
CA ASP A 442 11.27 -12.26 3.88
C ASP A 442 12.15 -12.00 5.11
N SER A 443 13.43 -12.36 4.98
CA SER A 443 14.42 -12.24 6.05
C SER A 443 14.76 -10.79 6.39
N GLU A 444 14.43 -9.81 5.54
CA GLU A 444 14.64 -8.39 5.80
C GLU A 444 13.66 -7.88 6.87
N HIS A 445 12.39 -8.29 6.78
CA HIS A 445 11.32 -7.80 7.64
C HIS A 445 10.88 -8.79 8.73
N GLN A 446 11.24 -10.08 8.63
CA GLN A 446 10.90 -11.11 9.60
C GLN A 446 12.13 -11.64 10.34
N SER A 447 12.08 -11.72 11.68
CA SER A 447 13.16 -12.30 12.49
C SER A 447 12.75 -13.49 13.38
N VAL A 448 11.48 -13.91 13.34
CA VAL A 448 10.93 -14.90 14.26
C VAL A 448 11.53 -16.31 14.08
N GLN A 449 12.06 -16.60 12.90
CA GLN A 449 12.76 -17.84 12.55
C GLN A 449 14.17 -17.93 13.13
N ASP A 450 14.78 -16.82 13.57
CA ASP A 450 16.16 -16.81 14.05
C ASP A 450 16.41 -17.78 15.21
N GLY A 451 15.43 -17.88 16.11
CA GLY A 451 15.46 -18.76 17.27
C GLY A 451 15.08 -20.20 16.95
N TYR A 452 14.45 -20.45 15.80
CA TYR A 452 13.86 -21.75 15.46
C TYR A 452 14.93 -22.81 15.18
N ALA A 453 16.08 -22.44 14.58
CA ALA A 453 17.15 -23.39 14.27
C ALA A 453 17.68 -24.13 15.52
N ALA A 454 17.81 -23.43 16.65
CA ALA A 454 18.26 -24.02 17.90
C ALA A 454 17.24 -25.03 18.45
N VAL A 455 15.96 -24.65 18.43
CA VAL A 455 14.85 -25.47 18.92
C VAL A 455 14.66 -26.71 18.04
N PHE A 456 14.81 -26.56 16.72
CA PHE A 456 14.76 -27.66 15.77
C PHE A 456 15.86 -28.69 16.03
N ALA A 457 17.10 -28.22 16.24
CA ALA A 457 18.23 -29.10 16.56
C ALA A 457 18.06 -29.79 17.92
N GLU A 458 17.49 -29.12 18.92
CA GLU A 458 17.18 -29.72 20.22
C GLU A 458 16.10 -30.81 20.12
N ALA A 459 15.08 -30.59 19.28
CA ALA A 459 13.98 -31.53 19.11
C ALA A 459 14.36 -32.80 18.32
N HIS A 460 15.16 -32.67 17.26
CA HIS A 460 15.45 -33.77 16.33
C HIS A 460 16.88 -34.29 16.37
N GLY A 461 17.79 -33.56 17.02
CA GLY A 461 19.23 -33.75 16.86
C GLY A 461 19.72 -33.34 15.47
N LEU A 462 21.05 -33.28 15.32
CA LEU A 462 21.69 -33.07 14.01
C LEU A 462 22.16 -34.41 13.46
N THR A 463 21.50 -34.87 12.39
CA THR A 463 21.81 -36.09 11.66
C THR A 463 21.90 -35.75 10.17
N PRO A 464 22.44 -36.65 9.31
CA PRO A 464 22.44 -36.42 7.87
C PRO A 464 21.05 -36.08 7.28
N ASP A 465 19.96 -36.57 7.88
CA ASP A 465 18.60 -36.31 7.42
C ASP A 465 18.05 -34.95 7.91
N THR A 466 18.47 -34.47 9.09
CA THR A 466 17.95 -33.21 9.66
C THR A 466 18.80 -32.00 9.28
N ILE A 467 20.10 -32.18 9.01
CA ILE A 467 21.04 -31.11 8.66
C ILE A 467 20.60 -30.28 7.44
N PRO A 468 20.10 -30.87 6.32
CA PRO A 468 19.64 -30.08 5.18
C PRO A 468 18.50 -29.11 5.53
N VAL A 469 17.57 -29.53 6.41
CA VAL A 469 16.45 -28.70 6.87
C VAL A 469 16.95 -27.64 7.84
N TRP A 470 17.83 -28.02 8.76
CA TRP A 470 18.44 -27.08 9.71
C TRP A 470 19.24 -25.98 9.00
N ALA A 471 20.06 -26.33 8.01
CA ALA A 471 20.77 -25.37 7.17
C ALA A 471 19.82 -24.41 6.44
N ARG A 472 18.69 -24.93 5.93
CA ARG A 472 17.63 -24.11 5.32
C ARG A 472 17.03 -23.10 6.30
N ILE A 473 16.80 -23.50 7.56
CA ILE A 473 16.32 -22.59 8.61
C ILE A 473 17.37 -21.49 8.90
N LEU A 474 18.66 -21.84 8.92
CA LEU A 474 19.73 -20.87 9.16
C LEU A 474 19.84 -19.83 8.04
N LEU A 475 19.70 -20.26 6.78
CA LEU A 475 19.69 -19.39 5.60
C LEU A 475 18.52 -18.40 5.60
N ALA A 476 17.38 -18.80 6.14
CA ALA A 476 16.22 -17.92 6.25
C ALA A 476 16.34 -16.86 7.36
N GLY A 477 17.46 -16.80 8.09
CA GLY A 477 17.64 -15.85 9.17
C GLY A 477 17.76 -14.41 8.69
N ASN A 478 17.39 -13.47 9.56
CA ASN A 478 17.65 -12.05 9.32
C ASN A 478 19.16 -11.76 9.35
N ASP A 479 19.61 -10.72 8.66
CA ASP A 479 21.02 -10.31 8.61
C ASP A 479 21.61 -9.97 10.00
N SER A 480 20.76 -9.54 10.93
CA SER A 480 21.13 -9.24 12.32
C SER A 480 21.04 -10.48 13.24
N ALA A 481 20.74 -11.65 12.70
CA ALA A 481 20.59 -12.87 13.48
C ALA A 481 21.93 -13.28 14.11
N LYS A 482 21.92 -13.45 15.43
CA LYS A 482 23.11 -13.84 16.17
C LYS A 482 23.51 -15.29 15.86
N PRO A 483 24.81 -15.62 15.97
CA PRO A 483 25.26 -17.00 15.91
C PRO A 483 24.62 -17.86 17.01
N LEU A 484 24.49 -19.15 16.72
CA LEU A 484 24.02 -20.14 17.68
C LEU A 484 24.97 -20.24 18.89
N LYS A 485 24.41 -20.61 20.04
CA LYS A 485 25.21 -20.82 21.26
C LYS A 485 26.09 -22.06 21.19
N SER A 486 25.66 -23.08 20.44
CA SER A 486 26.41 -24.31 20.18
C SER A 486 26.26 -24.68 18.71
N ALA A 487 27.33 -25.19 18.12
CA ALA A 487 27.35 -25.62 16.72
C ALA A 487 26.63 -26.96 16.51
N GLY A 488 26.70 -27.87 17.48
CA GLY A 488 26.07 -29.20 17.41
C GLY A 488 26.69 -30.18 16.41
N ILE A 489 27.77 -29.81 15.73
CA ILE A 489 28.51 -30.65 14.78
C ILE A 489 29.72 -31.26 15.50
N GLU A 490 29.57 -32.51 15.93
CA GLU A 490 30.52 -33.24 16.78
C GLU A 490 31.03 -34.54 16.13
N SER A 491 30.34 -35.06 15.10
CA SER A 491 30.73 -36.28 14.38
C SER A 491 31.12 -36.03 12.91
N ALA A 492 31.89 -36.96 12.33
CA ALA A 492 32.31 -36.87 10.93
C ALA A 492 31.11 -36.95 9.97
N GLU A 493 30.08 -37.73 10.29
CA GLU A 493 28.84 -37.81 9.49
C GLU A 493 28.09 -36.49 9.48
N GLN A 494 27.99 -35.81 10.63
CA GLN A 494 27.36 -34.49 10.72
C GLN A 494 28.16 -33.45 9.93
N ALA A 495 29.48 -33.43 10.10
CA ALA A 495 30.36 -32.53 9.37
C ALA A 495 30.23 -32.72 7.86
N LYS A 496 30.25 -33.97 7.40
CA LYS A 496 30.10 -34.30 5.99
C LYS A 496 28.74 -33.89 5.44
N ALA A 497 27.66 -34.21 6.14
CA ALA A 497 26.32 -33.82 5.72
C ALA A 497 26.16 -32.30 5.61
N LEU A 498 26.81 -31.53 6.50
CA LEU A 498 26.81 -30.07 6.41
C LEU A 498 27.61 -29.58 5.20
N VAL A 499 28.82 -30.09 4.98
CA VAL A 499 29.63 -29.72 3.80
C VAL A 499 28.90 -30.06 2.50
N ASP A 500 28.30 -31.25 2.38
CA ASP A 500 27.53 -31.68 1.21
C ASP A 500 26.31 -30.78 0.91
N VAL A 501 25.81 -30.05 1.92
CA VAL A 501 24.77 -29.02 1.75
C VAL A 501 25.38 -27.70 1.30
N LEU A 502 26.46 -27.25 1.96
CA LEU A 502 27.11 -25.97 1.68
C LEU A 502 27.72 -25.92 0.28
N GLU A 503 28.30 -27.01 -0.22
CA GLU A 503 28.88 -27.10 -1.57
C GLU A 503 27.87 -26.84 -2.70
N LYS A 504 26.56 -26.87 -2.40
CA LYS A 504 25.48 -26.61 -3.36
C LYS A 504 24.94 -25.18 -3.29
N LEU A 505 25.49 -24.35 -2.40
CA LEU A 505 25.06 -22.99 -2.15
C LEU A 505 26.06 -22.00 -2.75
N GLU A 506 25.60 -20.79 -3.01
CA GLU A 506 26.48 -19.69 -3.43
C GLU A 506 27.43 -19.28 -2.29
N ASP A 507 28.58 -18.70 -2.63
CA ASP A 507 29.63 -18.37 -1.66
C ASP A 507 29.10 -17.54 -0.48
N TYR A 508 28.23 -16.55 -0.74
CA TYR A 508 27.65 -15.70 0.30
C TYR A 508 26.68 -16.45 1.23
N GLU A 509 25.95 -17.45 0.72
CA GLU A 509 25.05 -18.30 1.52
C GLU A 509 25.86 -19.23 2.42
N GLN A 510 26.99 -19.76 1.92
CA GLN A 510 27.92 -20.56 2.71
C GLN A 510 28.51 -19.73 3.86
N GLU A 511 28.97 -18.51 3.56
CA GLU A 511 29.49 -17.58 4.57
C GLU A 511 28.43 -17.26 5.64
N MET A 512 27.18 -17.05 5.23
CA MET A 512 26.07 -16.81 6.14
C MET A 512 25.85 -17.99 7.08
N ILE A 513 25.81 -19.24 6.58
CA ILE A 513 25.65 -20.42 7.46
C ILE A 513 26.85 -20.54 8.40
N VAL A 514 28.08 -20.39 7.90
CA VAL A 514 29.30 -20.44 8.75
C VAL A 514 29.25 -19.36 9.83
N TYR A 515 28.77 -18.17 9.50
CA TYR A 515 28.52 -17.11 10.47
C TYR A 515 27.45 -17.51 11.50
N ARG A 516 26.32 -18.05 11.06
CA ARG A 516 25.23 -18.41 11.96
C ARG A 516 25.57 -19.58 12.89
N ILE A 517 26.43 -20.51 12.47
CA ILE A 517 26.84 -21.64 13.31
C ILE A 517 27.97 -21.25 14.26
N TRP A 518 29.04 -20.60 13.76
CA TRP A 518 30.26 -20.35 14.54
C TRP A 518 30.56 -18.87 14.82
N GLY A 519 29.89 -17.95 14.15
CA GLY A 519 30.19 -16.52 14.16
C GLY A 519 31.33 -16.12 13.23
N GLY A 520 31.55 -16.92 12.16
CA GLY A 520 32.42 -16.62 11.03
C GLY A 520 33.64 -17.53 10.92
N ALA A 521 34.31 -17.52 9.77
CA ALA A 521 35.43 -18.41 9.44
C ALA A 521 36.56 -18.39 10.49
N LYS A 522 36.88 -17.22 11.06
CA LYS A 522 37.90 -17.09 12.13
C LYS A 522 37.50 -17.85 13.40
N LYS A 523 36.21 -17.86 13.76
CA LYS A 523 35.72 -18.58 14.93
C LYS A 523 35.60 -20.08 14.67
N LEU A 524 35.20 -20.47 13.46
CA LEU A 524 35.28 -21.86 12.99
C LEU A 524 36.73 -22.39 13.11
N LYS A 525 37.72 -21.69 12.56
CA LYS A 525 39.14 -22.08 12.67
C LYS A 525 39.60 -22.28 14.12
N ASN A 526 39.07 -21.49 15.05
CA ASN A 526 39.38 -21.65 16.47
C ASN A 526 38.68 -22.85 17.11
N SER A 527 37.41 -23.13 16.77
CA SER A 527 36.71 -24.31 17.30
C SER A 527 37.35 -25.62 16.82
N LEU A 528 37.89 -25.65 15.59
CA LEU A 528 38.54 -26.84 15.03
C LEU A 528 39.83 -27.25 15.77
N LYS A 529 40.44 -26.39 16.58
CA LYS A 529 41.62 -26.74 17.41
C LYS A 529 41.31 -27.80 18.47
N GLN A 530 40.03 -27.91 18.86
CA GLN A 530 39.55 -28.83 19.88
C GLN A 530 38.69 -29.96 19.28
N ALA A 531 38.47 -29.96 17.97
CA ALA A 531 37.68 -30.97 17.28
C ALA A 531 38.46 -32.27 17.08
N VAL A 532 37.73 -33.37 16.95
CA VAL A 532 38.29 -34.68 16.58
C VAL A 532 38.92 -34.57 15.17
N PRO A 533 40.06 -35.25 14.90
CA PRO A 533 40.80 -35.08 13.63
C PRO A 533 39.95 -35.21 12.36
N GLU A 534 39.03 -36.18 12.32
CA GLU A 534 38.16 -36.41 11.15
C GLU A 534 37.18 -35.25 10.92
N VAL A 535 36.54 -34.74 11.97
CA VAL A 535 35.65 -33.56 11.90
C VAL A 535 36.45 -32.34 11.48
N LYS A 536 37.67 -32.20 12.00
CA LYS A 536 38.57 -31.11 11.65
C LYS A 536 38.91 -31.12 10.16
N GLU A 537 39.33 -32.25 9.62
CA GLU A 537 39.69 -32.39 8.20
C GLU A 537 38.52 -32.02 7.29
N ILE A 538 37.30 -32.45 7.63
CA ILE A 538 36.10 -32.15 6.84
C ILE A 538 35.73 -30.66 6.90
N LEU A 539 35.68 -30.06 8.09
CA LEU A 539 35.23 -28.67 8.24
C LEU A 539 36.30 -27.62 7.87
N GLU A 540 37.58 -28.01 7.78
CA GLU A 540 38.64 -27.11 7.32
C GLU A 540 38.44 -26.67 5.86
N THR A 541 37.68 -27.43 5.05
CA THR A 541 37.34 -27.06 3.66
C THR A 541 36.44 -25.84 3.56
N LEU A 542 35.72 -25.49 4.63
CA LEU A 542 34.82 -24.33 4.70
C LEU A 542 35.54 -23.03 5.09
N ILE A 543 36.86 -23.06 5.24
CA ILE A 543 37.68 -21.88 5.56
C ILE A 543 38.36 -21.41 4.27
N PRO A 544 38.11 -20.17 3.82
CA PRO A 544 38.78 -19.57 2.65
C PRO A 544 40.31 -19.50 2.77
#